data_AF-A0A375FQV7-F1
#
_entry.id   AF-A0A375FQV7-F1
#
_cell.length_a   1.000
_cell.length_b   1.000
_cell.length_c   1.000
_cell.angle_alpha   90.00
_cell.angle_beta   90.00
_cell.angle_gamma   90.00
#
_symmetry.space_group_name_H-M   'P 1'
#
loop_
_entity.id
_entity.type
_entity.pdbx_description
1 polymer ?
#
loop_
_entity_poly.entity_id
_entity_poly.type
_entity_poly.pdbx_seq_one_letter_code
_entity_poly.pdbx_strand_id
1 'polypeptide(L)'
;MPEASPTHIPTLYLVEPSNSLRGRQLSMLARIAGIRVIAAGASASSELACLSHYQPDIVVIGLGTASTRALHDVRAIRSALPGCILLVLVDTLAQPLRRACLKAGGDYCFDRTLELDAIRTTLGRLALGA
;
A
#
# COMPACT_ATOMS: atom_id res chain seq x y z
N MET A 1 -24.40 -13.53 -23.93
CA MET A 1 -24.11 -13.75 -22.51
C MET A 1 -22.67 -13.30 -22.29
N PRO A 2 -22.37 -12.28 -21.47
CA PRO A 2 -20.98 -12.02 -21.14
C PRO A 2 -20.52 -13.07 -20.13
N GLU A 3 -19.48 -13.82 -20.48
CA GLU A 3 -18.76 -14.68 -19.56
C GLU A 3 -18.31 -13.84 -18.36
N ALA A 4 -18.60 -14.32 -17.15
CA ALA A 4 -18.02 -13.75 -15.95
C ALA A 4 -16.51 -13.94 -16.05
N SER A 5 -15.79 -12.88 -16.44
CA SER A 5 -14.34 -12.82 -16.38
C SER A 5 -13.88 -13.33 -15.02
N PRO A 6 -12.81 -14.14 -14.93
CA PRO A 6 -12.33 -14.62 -13.65
C PRO A 6 -12.11 -13.39 -12.75
N THR A 7 -12.83 -13.34 -11.63
CA THR A 7 -12.74 -12.28 -10.63
C THR A 7 -11.29 -12.26 -10.14
N HIS A 8 -10.48 -11.37 -10.72
CA HIS A 8 -9.09 -11.24 -10.35
C HIS A 8 -9.04 -10.76 -8.90
N ILE A 9 -8.61 -11.63 -7.99
CA ILE A 9 -8.45 -11.27 -6.57
C ILE A 9 -7.22 -10.37 -6.47
N PRO A 10 -7.37 -9.08 -6.12
CA PRO A 10 -6.23 -8.17 -6.02
C PRO A 10 -5.18 -8.68 -5.05
N THR A 11 -3.95 -8.64 -5.51
CA THR A 11 -2.76 -8.98 -4.74
C THR A 11 -2.19 -7.75 -4.05
N LEU A 12 -1.77 -7.93 -2.80
CA LEU A 12 -1.25 -6.86 -1.96
C LEU A 12 0.18 -7.17 -1.50
N TYR A 13 1.05 -6.18 -1.64
CA TYR A 13 2.41 -6.19 -1.10
C TYR A 13 2.53 -5.13 0.00
N LEU A 14 3.02 -5.52 1.19
CA LEU A 14 3.25 -4.61 2.30
C LEU A 14 4.73 -4.23 2.44
N VAL A 15 5.05 -2.94 2.50
CA VAL A 15 6.38 -2.42 2.83
C VAL A 15 6.29 -1.65 4.15
N GLU A 16 6.80 -2.23 5.24
CA GLU A 16 6.77 -1.60 6.57
C GLU A 16 8.07 -1.89 7.33
N PRO A 17 8.90 -0.88 7.63
CA PRO A 17 10.20 -1.07 8.29
C PRO A 17 10.07 -1.64 9.69
N SER A 18 9.07 -1.20 10.46
CA SER A 18 8.87 -1.67 11.83
C SER A 18 8.33 -3.09 11.84
N ASN A 19 9.09 -4.05 12.37
CA ASN A 19 8.69 -5.46 12.42
C ASN A 19 7.40 -5.67 13.23
N SER A 20 7.26 -4.95 14.35
CA SER A 20 6.05 -5.01 15.19
C SER A 20 4.82 -4.44 14.47
N LEU A 21 4.97 -3.31 13.77
CA LEU A 21 3.87 -2.74 12.98
C LEU A 21 3.53 -3.61 11.78
N ARG A 22 4.52 -4.19 11.11
CA ARG A 22 4.33 -5.08 9.97
C ARG A 22 3.49 -6.30 10.34
N GLY A 23 3.78 -6.96 11.47
CA GLY A 23 2.95 -8.07 11.96
C GLY A 23 1.51 -7.66 12.27
N ARG A 24 1.30 -6.48 12.86
CA ARG A 24 -0.04 -5.93 13.14
C ARG A 24 -0.80 -5.58 11.86
N GLN A 25 -0.13 -4.93 10.91
CA GLN A 25 -0.71 -4.57 9.61
C GLN A 25 -1.05 -5.83 8.81
N LEU A 26 -0.17 -6.82 8.75
CA LEU A 26 -0.46 -8.11 8.11
C LEU A 26 -1.69 -8.78 8.71
N SER A 27 -1.79 -8.83 10.04
CA SER A 27 -2.97 -9.37 10.73
C SER A 27 -4.26 -8.61 10.37
N MET A 28 -4.18 -7.29 10.20
CA MET A 28 -5.32 -6.47 9.80
C MET A 28 -5.70 -6.68 8.33
N LEU A 29 -4.71 -6.70 7.44
CA LEU A 29 -4.88 -6.87 5.99
C LEU A 29 -5.40 -8.26 5.64
N ALA A 30 -4.94 -9.30 6.34
CA ALA A 30 -5.40 -10.68 6.14
C ALA A 30 -6.90 -10.88 6.47
N ARG A 31 -7.52 -9.95 7.21
CA ARG A 31 -8.95 -9.97 7.53
C ARG A 31 -9.82 -9.30 6.47
N ILE A 32 -9.21 -8.73 5.42
CA ILE A 32 -9.93 -8.07 4.35
C ILE A 32 -10.27 -9.12 3.30
N ALA A 33 -11.54 -9.50 3.24
CA ALA A 33 -12.03 -10.46 2.26
C ALA A 33 -11.83 -9.91 0.84
N GLY A 34 -11.43 -10.78 -0.08
CA GLY A 34 -11.22 -10.42 -1.49
C GLY A 34 -9.90 -9.73 -1.80
N ILE A 35 -8.94 -9.65 -0.86
CA ILE A 35 -7.55 -9.28 -1.14
C ILE A 35 -6.62 -10.41 -0.71
N ARG A 36 -5.59 -10.70 -1.51
CA ARG A 36 -4.55 -11.66 -1.18
C ARG A 36 -3.23 -10.96 -0.89
N VAL A 37 -2.78 -11.00 0.36
CA VAL A 37 -1.43 -10.52 0.71
C VAL A 37 -0.39 -11.54 0.20
N ILE A 38 0.44 -11.15 -0.75
CA ILE A 38 1.38 -12.05 -1.42
C ILE A 38 2.80 -12.00 -0.83
N ALA A 39 3.19 -10.86 -0.27
CA ALA A 39 4.50 -10.67 0.33
C ALA A 39 4.54 -9.43 1.22
N ALA A 40 5.58 -9.36 2.06
CA ALA A 40 5.88 -8.18 2.86
C ALA A 40 7.38 -8.00 3.05
N GLY A 41 7.81 -6.74 3.11
CA GLY A 41 9.21 -6.37 3.25
C GLY A 41 9.41 -5.11 4.10
N ALA A 42 10.67 -4.72 4.28
CA ALA A 42 11.05 -3.70 5.25
C ALA A 42 11.25 -2.30 4.63
N SER A 43 11.66 -2.21 3.37
CA SER A 43 12.00 -0.93 2.74
C SER A 43 11.73 -0.93 1.25
N ALA A 44 11.34 0.22 0.69
CA ALA A 44 11.12 0.35 -0.74
C ALA A 44 12.38 0.01 -1.55
N SER A 45 13.56 0.39 -1.05
CA SER A 45 14.84 0.11 -1.73
C SER A 45 15.21 -1.37 -1.77
N SER A 46 14.95 -2.14 -0.71
CA SER A 46 15.23 -3.58 -0.70
C SER A 46 14.20 -4.37 -1.49
N GLU A 47 12.95 -3.91 -1.47
CA GLU A 47 11.83 -4.63 -2.10
C GLU A 47 11.61 -4.28 -3.56
N LEU A 48 12.28 -3.28 -4.13
CA LEU A 48 11.98 -2.81 -5.49
C LEU A 48 12.08 -3.93 -6.54
N ALA A 49 13.09 -4.80 -6.43
CA ALA A 49 13.25 -5.95 -7.32
C ALA A 49 12.08 -6.95 -7.16
N CYS A 50 11.67 -7.24 -5.92
CA CYS A 50 10.52 -8.10 -5.64
C CYS A 50 9.22 -7.48 -6.16
N LEU A 51 9.00 -6.18 -5.93
CA LEU A 51 7.83 -5.44 -6.38
C LEU A 51 7.72 -5.48 -7.91
N SER A 52 8.81 -5.22 -8.63
CA SER A 52 8.85 -5.32 -10.09
C SER A 52 8.64 -6.73 -10.61
N HIS A 53 9.08 -7.76 -9.86
CA HIS A 53 8.88 -9.16 -10.23
C HIS A 53 7.45 -9.63 -10.01
N TYR A 54 6.87 -9.34 -8.84
CA TYR A 54 5.54 -9.80 -8.46
C TYR A 54 4.40 -8.99 -9.09
N GLN A 55 4.66 -7.72 -9.44
CA GLN A 55 3.68 -6.77 -9.98
C GLN A 55 2.33 -6.80 -9.22
N PRO A 56 2.34 -6.52 -7.90
CA PRO A 56 1.12 -6.52 -7.11
C PRO A 56 0.13 -5.45 -7.60
N ASP A 57 -1.16 -5.73 -7.48
CA ASP A 57 -2.22 -4.77 -7.77
C ASP A 57 -2.21 -3.61 -6.78
N ILE A 58 -1.87 -3.90 -5.52
CA ILE A 58 -1.87 -2.96 -4.41
C ILE A 58 -0.53 -3.00 -3.69
N VAL A 59 0.08 -1.84 -3.49
CA VAL A 59 1.23 -1.67 -2.60
C VAL A 59 0.82 -0.80 -1.42
N VAL A 60 1.01 -1.32 -0.21
CA VAL A 60 0.87 -0.55 1.02
C VAL A 60 2.25 -0.21 1.54
N ILE A 61 2.61 1.07 1.63
CA ILE A 61 3.91 1.51 2.14
C ILE A 61 3.77 2.33 3.42
N GLY A 62 4.45 1.89 4.46
CA GLY A 62 4.64 2.64 5.70
C GLY A 62 5.81 3.62 5.62
N LEU A 63 5.52 4.91 5.79
CA LEU A 63 6.51 5.97 5.97
C LEU A 63 6.59 6.37 7.45
N GLY A 64 7.75 6.14 8.07
CA GLY A 64 8.01 6.58 9.45
C GLY A 64 8.24 8.09 9.55
N THR A 65 7.90 8.69 10.69
CA THR A 65 8.07 10.14 10.99
C THR A 65 9.46 10.71 10.69
N ALA A 66 10.52 9.92 10.82
CA ALA A 66 11.90 10.37 10.60
C ALA A 66 12.44 10.12 9.18
N SER A 67 11.63 9.60 8.25
CA SER A 67 12.12 9.24 6.93
C SER A 67 12.28 10.47 6.03
N THR A 68 13.51 10.97 5.90
CA THR A 68 13.88 11.98 4.89
C THR A 68 13.69 11.47 3.45
N ARG A 69 13.53 10.16 3.28
CA ARG A 69 13.29 9.46 2.01
C ARG A 69 11.82 9.15 1.73
N ALA A 70 10.91 9.56 2.61
CA ALA A 70 9.48 9.28 2.51
C ALA A 70 8.89 9.48 1.08
N LEU A 71 9.14 10.66 0.49
CA LEU A 71 8.65 10.95 -0.87
C LEU A 71 9.47 10.28 -1.97
N HIS A 72 10.75 10.02 -1.72
CA HIS A 72 11.60 9.29 -2.67
C HIS A 72 11.11 7.85 -2.83
N ASP A 73 10.77 7.18 -1.73
CA ASP A 73 10.31 5.79 -1.74
C ASP A 73 8.96 5.66 -2.47
N VAL A 74 8.05 6.61 -2.27
CA VAL A 74 6.78 6.68 -3.03
C VAL A 74 7.04 6.81 -4.54
N ARG A 75 7.94 7.72 -4.94
CA ARG A 75 8.29 7.92 -6.36
C ARG A 75 8.97 6.69 -6.96
N ALA A 76 9.85 6.04 -6.21
CA ALA A 76 10.57 4.85 -6.67
C ALA A 76 9.60 3.71 -6.96
N ILE A 77 8.67 3.43 -6.04
CA ILE A 77 7.64 2.41 -6.24
C ILE A 77 6.74 2.80 -7.41
N ARG A 78 6.27 4.05 -7.47
CA ARG A 78 5.40 4.49 -8.57
C ARG A 78 6.06 4.38 -9.94
N SER A 79 7.36 4.67 -10.02
CA SER A 79 8.12 4.53 -11.26
C SER A 79 8.30 3.06 -11.67
N ALA A 80 8.45 2.15 -10.71
CA ALA A 80 8.60 0.73 -10.98
C ALA A 80 7.26 0.05 -11.30
N LEU A 81 6.17 0.55 -10.72
CA LEU A 81 4.82 -0.01 -10.83
C LEU A 81 3.79 1.08 -11.17
N PRO A 82 3.76 1.58 -12.42
CA PRO A 82 2.80 2.60 -12.83
C PRO A 82 1.36 2.07 -12.91
N GLY A 83 1.13 0.76 -12.85
CA GLY A 83 -0.21 0.17 -12.83
C GLY A 83 -0.78 -0.07 -11.44
N CYS A 84 0.06 -0.09 -10.39
CA CYS A 84 -0.40 -0.48 -9.06
C CYS A 84 -1.12 0.67 -8.35
N ILE A 85 -2.04 0.30 -7.46
CA ILE A 85 -2.61 1.21 -6.47
C ILE A 85 -1.62 1.34 -5.32
N LEU A 86 -1.10 2.55 -5.12
CA LEU A 86 -0.12 2.86 -4.09
C LEU A 86 -0.79 3.56 -2.89
N LEU A 87 -0.93 2.82 -1.80
CA LEU A 87 -1.51 3.29 -0.54
C LEU A 87 -0.39 3.61 0.47
N VAL A 88 -0.32 4.86 0.90
CA VAL A 88 0.72 5.36 1.79
C VAL A 88 0.20 5.48 3.22
N LEU A 89 0.91 4.91 4.18
CA LEU A 89 0.61 4.98 5.61
C LEU A 89 1.64 5.83 6.33
N VAL A 90 1.22 6.87 7.04
CA VAL A 90 2.11 7.72 7.85
C VAL A 90 1.72 7.66 9.33
N ASP A 91 2.66 7.92 10.23
CA ASP A 91 2.40 7.91 11.68
C ASP A 91 1.56 9.11 12.15
N THR A 92 1.73 10.27 11.52
CA THR A 92 0.98 11.49 11.84
C THR A 92 0.72 12.26 10.55
N LEU A 93 -0.54 12.29 10.14
CA LEU A 93 -0.89 12.86 8.84
C LEU A 93 -1.25 14.34 8.93
N ALA A 94 -0.28 15.19 8.61
CA ALA A 94 -0.52 16.61 8.34
C ALA A 94 -0.95 16.84 6.87
N GLN A 95 -1.81 17.82 6.63
CA GLN A 95 -2.29 18.15 5.27
C GLN A 95 -1.18 18.39 4.23
N PRO A 96 -0.08 19.10 4.54
CA PRO A 96 1.04 19.26 3.61
C PRO A 96 1.70 17.93 3.23
N LEU A 97 1.88 17.03 4.20
CA LEU A 97 2.46 15.71 3.97
C LEU A 97 1.54 14.84 3.11
N ARG A 98 0.23 14.85 3.38
CA ARG A 98 -0.78 14.15 2.55
C ARG A 98 -0.64 14.56 1.10
N ARG A 99 -0.66 15.88 0.83
CA ARG A 99 -0.53 16.43 -0.53
C ARG A 99 0.80 16.05 -1.17
N ALA A 100 1.89 16.06 -0.40
CA ALA A 100 3.19 15.68 -0.91
C ALA A 100 3.26 14.20 -1.32
N CYS A 101 2.70 13.30 -0.51
CA CYS A 101 2.62 11.87 -0.82
C CYS A 101 1.77 11.61 -2.08
N LEU A 102 0.61 12.26 -2.20
CA LEU A 102 -0.25 12.13 -3.38
C LEU A 102 0.45 12.67 -4.64
N LYS A 103 1.09 13.84 -4.55
CA LYS A 103 1.89 14.41 -5.65
C LYS A 103 3.11 13.55 -6.03
N ALA A 104 3.64 12.77 -5.10
CA ALA A 104 4.74 11.85 -5.34
C ALA A 104 4.31 10.57 -6.06
N GLY A 105 3.01 10.34 -6.25
CA GLY A 105 2.47 9.19 -6.97
C GLY A 105 1.70 8.20 -6.10
N GLY A 106 1.40 8.53 -4.84
CA GLY A 106 0.45 7.76 -4.04
C GLY A 106 -0.98 8.01 -4.49
N ASP A 107 -1.79 6.95 -4.62
CA ASP A 107 -3.22 7.05 -4.91
C ASP A 107 -4.02 7.36 -3.64
N TYR A 108 -3.54 6.83 -2.50
CA TYR A 108 -4.12 7.05 -1.18
C TYR A 108 -3.03 7.38 -0.18
N CYS A 109 -3.37 8.19 0.83
CA CYS A 109 -2.49 8.47 1.96
C CYS A 109 -3.33 8.55 3.23
N PHE A 110 -2.99 7.77 4.24
CA PHE A 110 -3.73 7.65 5.50
C PHE A 110 -2.81 7.75 6.72
N ASP A 111 -3.37 8.26 7.81
CA ASP A 111 -2.81 8.11 9.14
C ASP A 111 -2.98 6.66 9.59
N ARG A 112 -1.86 5.97 9.83
CA ARG A 112 -1.87 4.55 10.17
C ARG A 112 -2.49 4.24 11.53
N THR A 113 -2.69 5.26 12.38
CA THR A 113 -3.23 5.13 13.74
C THR A 113 -4.67 5.61 13.83
N LEU A 114 -4.99 6.72 13.16
CA LEU A 114 -6.30 7.37 13.26
C LEU A 114 -7.28 6.95 12.16
N GLU A 115 -6.80 6.53 10.99
CA GLU A 115 -7.62 6.25 9.82
C GLU A 115 -7.72 4.75 9.50
N LEU A 116 -7.62 3.87 10.51
CA LEU A 116 -7.69 2.42 10.34
C LEU A 116 -8.96 1.94 9.62
N ASP A 117 -10.12 2.50 9.96
CA ASP A 117 -11.38 2.14 9.29
C ASP A 117 -11.44 2.65 7.85
N ALA A 118 -10.85 3.81 7.56
CA ALA A 118 -10.76 4.33 6.20
C ALA A 118 -9.85 3.46 5.33
N ILE A 119 -8.73 2.97 5.88
CA ILE A 119 -7.85 2.00 5.21
C ILE A 119 -8.62 0.73 4.86
N ARG A 120 -9.32 0.13 5.86
CA ARG A 120 -10.10 -1.09 5.66
C ARG A 120 -11.23 -0.90 4.65
N THR A 121 -11.94 0.22 4.71
CA THR A 121 -13.03 0.54 3.79
C THR A 121 -12.50 0.71 2.37
N THR A 122 -11.38 1.41 2.20
CA THR A 122 -10.75 1.62 0.89
C THR A 122 -10.33 0.30 0.29
N LEU A 123 -9.58 -0.52 1.03
CA LEU A 123 -9.16 -1.85 0.58
C LEU A 123 -10.35 -2.77 0.29
N GLY A 124 -11.40 -2.75 1.12
CA GLY A 124 -12.63 -3.49 0.88
C GLY A 124 -13.34 -3.09 -0.42
N ARG A 125 -13.32 -1.80 -0.79
CA ARG A 125 -13.82 -1.34 -2.09
C ARG A 125 -12.96 -1.84 -3.25
N LEU A 126 -11.63 -1.80 -3.10
CA LEU A 126 -10.70 -2.30 -4.12
C LEU A 126 -10.85 -3.82 -4.35
N ALA A 127 -11.18 -4.57 -3.29
CA ALA A 127 -11.45 -6.00 -3.37
C ALA A 127 -12.68 -6.34 -4.23
N LEU A 128 -13.65 -5.43 -4.35
CA LEU A 128 -14.90 -5.65 -5.08
C LEU A 128 -14.79 -5.33 -6.58
N GLY A 129 -13.63 -4.84 -7.04
CA GLY A 129 -13.49 -4.23 -8.36
C GLY A 129 -14.11 -2.84 -8.36
N ALA A 130 -13.31 -1.82 -8.67
CA ALA A 130 -13.78 -0.44 -8.79
C ALA A 130 -14.89 -0.29 -9.85
#